data_AF-A0A1J5WKA6-F1
#
_entry.id   AF-A0A1J5WKA6-F1
#
_cell.length_a   1.000
_cell.length_b   1.000
_cell.length_c   1.000
_cell.angle_alpha   90.00
_cell.angle_beta   90.00
_cell.angle_gamma   90.00
#
_symmetry.space_group_name_H-M   'P 1'
#
loop_
_entity.id
_entity.type
_entity.pdbx_description
1 polymer ?
#
loop_
_entity_poly.entity_id
_entity_poly.type
_entity_poly.pdbx_seq_one_letter_code
_entity_poly.pdbx_strand_id
1 'polypeptide(L)'
;MSLGNYAVSVLPKLRMHKDCEVERLELYADEKEHIAEILSQDPKICVGRVKNMEFWDHAVFVFLKIKKVGEDPESLLLSIDGDELRRKIHKELKEENTVICIEKTEKLILKKHAVNILPALKTKGEMDMFVLDVKNEDQISEVLAEEYKGISFGGIKDFILLGSAVNLLPKIRIKEDCEVEKYSLVAEDERQVSNVLEKEDRSISAGRVKKMQLLFYAVCVITKLRIHEDNTMEKIILSADELCFSGILEEGDSSIEVGRIRLCNCCVPEKIRRKLRYTLVDGEASEVLYGEGNEVLEERSSSQRRNHLD
;
A
#
# COMPACT_ATOMS: atom_id res chain seq x y z
N MET A 1 -15.58 3.65 18.01
CA MET A 1 -15.66 2.42 18.83
C MET A 1 -14.36 1.66 18.64
N SER A 2 -13.72 1.27 19.73
CA SER A 2 -12.50 0.46 19.71
C SER A 2 -12.70 -0.76 20.62
N LEU A 3 -12.46 -1.97 20.11
CA LEU A 3 -12.59 -3.23 20.86
C LEU A 3 -11.31 -4.05 20.70
N GLY A 4 -10.69 -4.41 21.82
CA GLY A 4 -9.47 -5.23 21.84
C GLY A 4 -9.71 -6.61 22.46
N ASN A 5 -9.04 -7.62 21.90
CA ASN A 5 -8.96 -8.99 22.40
C ASN A 5 -10.36 -9.58 22.63
N TYR A 6 -10.62 -10.21 23.77
CA TYR A 6 -11.93 -10.78 24.08
C TYR A 6 -13.09 -9.79 23.96
N ALA A 7 -12.86 -8.47 24.05
CA ALA A 7 -13.92 -7.49 23.83
C ALA A 7 -14.49 -7.53 22.41
N VAL A 8 -13.73 -8.01 21.41
CA VAL A 8 -14.21 -8.16 20.03
C VAL A 8 -15.44 -9.08 19.97
N SER A 9 -15.52 -10.10 20.83
CA SER A 9 -16.64 -11.06 20.90
C SER A 9 -18.00 -10.41 21.21
N VAL A 10 -18.03 -9.18 21.73
CA VAL A 10 -19.29 -8.46 21.99
C VAL A 10 -19.89 -7.84 20.73
N LEU A 11 -19.11 -7.72 19.64
CA LEU A 11 -19.53 -7.03 18.42
C LEU A 11 -20.88 -7.53 17.86
N PRO A 12 -21.14 -8.85 17.72
CA PRO A 12 -22.44 -9.33 17.25
C PRO A 12 -23.59 -9.03 18.24
N LYS A 13 -23.27 -8.82 19.52
CA LYS A 13 -24.24 -8.59 20.60
C LYS A 13 -24.65 -7.12 20.70
N LEU A 14 -23.92 -6.19 20.07
CA LEU A 14 -24.22 -4.75 20.10
C LEU A 14 -25.48 -4.37 19.32
N ARG A 15 -25.99 -5.25 18.45
CA ARG A 15 -27.24 -5.07 17.66
C ARG A 15 -27.36 -3.67 17.04
N MET A 16 -26.30 -3.20 16.38
CA MET A 16 -26.30 -1.89 15.75
C MET A 16 -27.30 -1.87 14.59
N HIS A 17 -28.05 -0.77 14.47
CA HIS A 17 -28.94 -0.58 13.35
C HIS A 17 -28.14 -0.23 12.09
N LYS A 18 -28.63 -0.62 10.91
CA LYS A 18 -27.98 -0.31 9.62
C LYS A 18 -27.80 1.20 9.38
N ASP A 19 -28.69 2.01 9.96
CA ASP A 19 -28.68 3.47 9.84
C ASP A 19 -27.82 4.15 10.92
N CYS A 20 -27.18 3.38 11.80
CA CYS A 20 -26.21 3.95 12.73
C CYS A 20 -24.99 4.44 11.97
N GLU A 21 -24.62 5.70 12.19
CA GLU A 21 -23.38 6.28 11.68
C GLU A 21 -22.28 6.11 12.72
N VAL A 22 -21.20 5.46 12.32
CA VAL A 22 -20.04 5.21 13.16
C VAL A 22 -18.84 5.89 12.53
N GLU A 23 -18.27 6.86 13.22
CA GLU A 23 -17.12 7.59 12.69
C GLU A 23 -15.88 6.68 12.52
N ARG A 24 -15.66 5.78 13.49
CA ARG A 24 -14.50 4.88 13.52
C ARG A 24 -14.85 3.56 14.20
N LEU A 25 -14.51 2.44 13.58
CA LEU A 25 -14.51 1.09 14.16
C LEU A 25 -13.09 0.54 14.13
N GLU A 26 -12.53 0.28 15.30
CA GLU A 26 -11.20 -0.30 15.45
C GLU A 26 -11.32 -1.62 16.21
N LEU A 27 -10.81 -2.71 15.62
CA LEU A 27 -10.78 -4.02 16.26
C LEU A 27 -9.33 -4.55 16.29
N TYR A 28 -8.92 -5.01 17.46
CA TYR A 28 -7.63 -5.67 17.67
C TYR A 28 -7.85 -7.05 18.27
N ALA A 29 -7.23 -8.09 17.73
CA ALA A 29 -7.25 -9.42 18.31
C ALA A 29 -5.94 -10.15 17.99
N ASP A 30 -5.07 -10.28 18.97
CA ASP A 30 -3.79 -11.00 18.88
C ASP A 30 -3.92 -12.54 18.88
N GLU A 31 -4.98 -13.07 19.49
CA GLU A 31 -5.26 -14.51 19.55
C GLU A 31 -6.56 -14.92 18.82
N LYS A 32 -6.62 -16.16 18.34
CA LYS A 32 -7.79 -16.70 17.61
C LYS A 32 -9.02 -16.80 18.51
N GLU A 33 -8.78 -17.10 19.78
CA GLU A 33 -9.76 -17.32 20.84
C GLU A 33 -10.62 -16.07 21.04
N HIS A 34 -10.06 -14.88 20.80
CA HIS A 34 -10.74 -13.59 20.89
C HIS A 34 -11.92 -13.44 19.92
N ILE A 35 -11.89 -14.19 18.81
CA ILE A 35 -12.90 -14.11 17.75
C ILE A 35 -13.57 -15.46 17.45
N ALA A 36 -13.25 -16.51 18.22
CA ALA A 36 -13.73 -17.87 17.96
C ALA A 36 -15.27 -17.98 17.97
N GLU A 37 -15.94 -17.26 18.88
CA GLU A 37 -17.41 -17.19 18.94
C GLU A 37 -17.98 -16.57 17.65
N ILE A 38 -17.33 -15.53 17.13
CA ILE A 38 -17.74 -14.86 15.90
C ILE A 38 -17.58 -15.79 14.70
N LEU A 39 -16.43 -16.44 14.57
CA LEU A 39 -16.17 -17.30 13.41
C LEU A 39 -17.01 -18.58 13.39
N SER A 40 -17.44 -19.08 14.57
CA SER A 40 -18.21 -20.33 14.66
C SER A 40 -19.71 -20.18 14.42
N GLN A 41 -20.28 -18.99 14.64
CA GLN A 41 -21.74 -18.79 14.64
C GLN A 41 -22.31 -18.26 13.31
N ASP A 42 -21.48 -17.98 12.31
CA ASP A 42 -21.83 -17.16 11.13
C ASP A 42 -22.81 -16.01 11.47
N PRO A 43 -22.49 -15.19 12.49
CA PRO A 43 -23.44 -14.20 12.95
C PRO A 43 -23.62 -13.12 11.89
N LYS A 44 -24.88 -12.71 11.66
CA LYS A 44 -25.17 -11.50 10.87
C LYS A 44 -24.69 -10.27 11.65
N ILE A 45 -23.42 -9.90 11.47
CA ILE A 45 -22.83 -8.72 12.09
C ILE A 45 -23.25 -7.49 11.27
N CYS A 46 -23.95 -6.56 11.91
CA CYS A 46 -24.20 -5.23 11.36
C CYS A 46 -23.50 -4.20 12.26
N VAL A 47 -22.66 -3.38 11.65
CA VAL A 47 -21.94 -2.28 12.33
C VAL A 47 -22.43 -0.89 11.90
N GLY A 48 -23.53 -0.84 11.14
CA GLY A 48 -24.02 0.40 10.53
C GLY A 48 -23.15 0.90 9.38
N ARG A 49 -23.26 2.20 9.08
CA ARG A 49 -22.38 2.92 8.14
C ARG A 49 -21.14 3.40 8.90
N VAL A 50 -20.01 2.76 8.65
CA VAL A 50 -18.74 3.11 9.31
C VAL A 50 -17.86 3.87 8.32
N LYS A 51 -17.40 5.07 8.68
CA LYS A 51 -16.47 5.82 7.82
C LYS A 51 -15.06 5.23 7.83
N ASN A 52 -14.50 5.02 9.01
CA ASN A 52 -13.14 4.50 9.18
C ASN A 52 -13.15 3.13 9.84
N MET A 53 -12.52 2.15 9.19
CA MET A 53 -12.46 0.76 9.64
C MET A 53 -11.01 0.32 9.77
N GLU A 54 -10.61 -0.12 10.97
CA GLU A 54 -9.25 -0.58 11.26
C GLU A 54 -9.30 -1.96 11.94
N PHE A 55 -8.65 -2.95 11.35
CA PHE A 55 -8.61 -4.32 11.87
C PHE A 55 -7.19 -4.85 11.93
N TRP A 56 -6.81 -5.33 13.11
CA TRP A 56 -5.47 -5.81 13.42
C TRP A 56 -5.49 -7.30 13.79
N ASP A 57 -4.54 -8.04 13.22
CA ASP A 57 -4.28 -9.46 13.44
C ASP A 57 -5.51 -10.33 13.18
N HIS A 58 -5.95 -11.12 14.15
CA HIS A 58 -7.13 -11.97 13.99
C HIS A 58 -8.39 -11.16 13.70
N ALA A 59 -8.47 -9.89 14.08
CA ALA A 59 -9.65 -9.08 13.82
C ALA A 59 -9.93 -8.92 12.30
N VAL A 60 -8.94 -9.10 11.43
CA VAL A 60 -9.16 -9.10 9.97
C VAL A 60 -10.15 -10.19 9.54
N PHE A 61 -10.20 -11.35 10.21
CA PHE A 61 -11.20 -12.38 9.91
C PHE A 61 -12.62 -11.94 10.27
N VAL A 62 -12.77 -11.07 11.27
CA VAL A 62 -14.08 -10.47 11.61
C VAL A 62 -14.51 -9.51 10.50
N PHE A 63 -13.59 -8.70 9.97
CA PHE A 63 -13.86 -7.85 8.79
C PHE A 63 -14.39 -8.66 7.60
N LEU A 64 -13.76 -9.80 7.30
CA LEU A 64 -14.20 -10.68 6.21
C LEU A 64 -15.64 -11.17 6.40
N LYS A 65 -16.09 -11.41 7.64
CA LYS A 65 -17.48 -11.75 7.94
C LYS A 65 -18.42 -10.54 7.83
N ILE A 66 -18.00 -9.35 8.28
CA ILE A 66 -18.80 -8.11 8.18
C ILE A 66 -19.07 -7.76 6.71
N LYS A 67 -18.05 -7.84 5.84
CA LYS A 67 -18.15 -7.41 4.45
C LYS A 67 -19.15 -8.18 3.61
N LYS A 68 -19.59 -9.37 4.04
CA LYS A 68 -20.70 -10.08 3.41
C LYS A 68 -22.05 -9.35 3.54
N VAL A 69 -22.17 -8.29 4.36
CA VAL A 69 -23.46 -7.75 4.84
C VAL A 69 -23.60 -6.20 4.77
N GLY A 70 -22.58 -5.42 4.38
CA GLY A 70 -22.58 -3.94 4.57
C GLY A 70 -22.08 -3.07 3.40
N GLU A 71 -22.16 -1.75 3.59
CA GLU A 71 -21.66 -0.70 2.67
C GLU A 71 -20.12 -0.52 2.77
N ASP A 72 -19.53 0.20 1.82
CA ASP A 72 -18.09 0.48 1.76
C ASP A 72 -17.67 1.58 2.74
N PRO A 73 -16.62 1.38 3.55
CA PRO A 73 -16.07 2.46 4.37
C PRO A 73 -15.30 3.45 3.49
N GLU A 74 -15.23 4.71 3.93
CA GLU A 74 -14.36 5.72 3.33
C GLU A 74 -12.88 5.32 3.47
N SER A 75 -12.49 4.77 4.63
CA SER A 75 -11.14 4.29 4.91
C SER A 75 -11.12 2.90 5.51
N LEU A 76 -10.26 2.03 4.95
CA LEU A 76 -10.03 0.67 5.40
C LEU A 76 -8.53 0.42 5.63
N LEU A 77 -8.19 0.04 6.86
CA LEU A 77 -6.87 -0.45 7.24
C LEU A 77 -6.96 -1.88 7.74
N LEU A 78 -6.16 -2.77 7.15
CA LEU A 78 -5.98 -4.14 7.61
C LEU A 78 -4.49 -4.42 7.85
N SER A 79 -4.16 -5.03 8.99
CA SER A 79 -2.79 -5.43 9.33
C SER A 79 -2.80 -6.82 9.94
N ILE A 80 -1.88 -7.69 9.50
CA ILE A 80 -1.72 -9.05 10.05
C ILE A 80 -0.23 -9.30 10.29
N ASP A 81 0.19 -9.36 11.55
CA ASP A 81 1.61 -9.59 11.91
C ASP A 81 1.97 -11.08 11.98
N GLY A 82 1.08 -11.91 12.52
CA GLY A 82 1.38 -13.32 12.80
C GLY A 82 1.51 -14.22 11.55
N ASP A 83 2.64 -14.91 11.40
CA ASP A 83 2.87 -15.87 10.31
C ASP A 83 1.87 -17.04 10.31
N GLU A 84 1.33 -17.42 11.47
CA GLU A 84 0.28 -18.45 11.55
C GLU A 84 -1.02 -18.01 10.86
N LEU A 85 -1.27 -16.70 10.80
CA LEU A 85 -2.47 -16.13 10.21
C LEU A 85 -2.43 -16.13 8.69
N ARG A 86 -1.24 -16.08 8.11
CA ARG A 86 -1.00 -16.12 6.67
C ARG A 86 -1.74 -17.28 5.99
N ARG A 87 -1.49 -18.52 6.43
CA ARG A 87 -2.15 -19.72 5.84
C ARG A 87 -3.67 -19.74 6.06
N LYS A 88 -4.14 -19.15 7.16
CA LYS A 88 -5.57 -19.10 7.49
C LYS A 88 -6.33 -18.15 6.57
N ILE A 89 -5.79 -16.96 6.30
CA ILE A 89 -6.48 -15.99 5.43
C ILE A 89 -6.59 -16.51 4.00
N HIS A 90 -5.53 -17.10 3.47
CA HIS A 90 -5.55 -17.70 2.13
C HIS A 90 -6.60 -18.80 2.00
N LYS A 91 -6.69 -19.67 3.03
CA LYS A 91 -7.69 -20.73 3.09
C LYS A 91 -9.11 -20.16 3.13
N GLU A 92 -9.36 -19.18 4.01
CA GLU A 92 -10.67 -18.54 4.18
C GLU A 92 -11.14 -17.88 2.87
N LEU A 93 -10.27 -17.10 2.22
CA LEU A 93 -10.59 -16.42 0.96
C LEU A 93 -10.93 -17.41 -0.16
N LYS A 94 -10.22 -18.54 -0.25
CA LYS A 94 -10.43 -19.58 -1.25
C LYS A 94 -11.67 -20.44 -1.00
N GLU A 95 -11.87 -20.90 0.22
CA GLU A 95 -13.00 -21.77 0.57
C GLU A 95 -14.33 -21.04 0.42
N GLU A 96 -14.37 -19.75 0.75
CA GLU A 96 -15.60 -18.97 0.71
C GLU A 96 -15.83 -18.25 -0.63
N ASN A 97 -14.87 -18.30 -1.56
CA ASN A 97 -14.85 -17.50 -2.80
C ASN A 97 -15.17 -16.03 -2.49
N THR A 98 -14.55 -15.52 -1.42
CA THR A 98 -14.90 -14.21 -0.86
C THR A 98 -14.48 -13.12 -1.83
N VAL A 99 -15.46 -12.30 -2.21
CA VAL A 99 -15.25 -11.09 -3.01
C VAL A 99 -15.50 -9.89 -2.11
N ILE A 100 -14.50 -9.02 -1.97
CA ILE A 100 -14.55 -7.83 -1.14
C ILE A 100 -14.67 -6.63 -2.07
N CYS A 101 -15.88 -6.09 -2.19
CA CYS A 101 -16.08 -4.82 -2.89
C CYS A 101 -15.56 -3.66 -2.02
N ILE A 102 -14.80 -2.78 -2.64
CA ILE A 102 -14.27 -1.53 -2.08
C ILE A 102 -14.38 -0.41 -3.14
N GLU A 103 -15.46 -0.42 -3.90
CA GLU A 103 -15.67 0.50 -5.04
C GLU A 103 -15.88 1.96 -4.60
N LYS A 104 -16.29 2.18 -3.35
CA LYS A 104 -16.43 3.54 -2.79
C LYS A 104 -15.41 3.85 -1.70
N THR A 105 -14.44 2.96 -1.46
CA THR A 105 -13.40 3.20 -0.46
C THR A 105 -12.37 4.15 -1.04
N GLU A 106 -12.22 5.30 -0.39
CA GLU A 106 -11.27 6.34 -0.79
C GLU A 106 -9.84 5.98 -0.35
N LYS A 107 -9.69 5.30 0.79
CA LYS A 107 -8.38 5.00 1.39
C LYS A 107 -8.25 3.52 1.76
N LEU A 108 -7.30 2.83 1.15
CA LEU A 108 -6.95 1.45 1.46
C LEU A 108 -5.51 1.34 1.95
N ILE A 109 -5.32 0.77 3.13
CA ILE A 109 -4.01 0.47 3.71
C ILE A 109 -3.96 -1.02 4.07
N LEU A 110 -3.06 -1.77 3.43
CA LEU A 110 -2.80 -3.16 3.77
C LEU A 110 -1.37 -3.30 4.27
N LYS A 111 -1.23 -3.82 5.49
CA LYS A 111 0.07 -4.03 6.12
C LYS A 111 0.38 -5.51 6.30
N LYS A 112 1.67 -5.86 6.17
CA LYS A 112 2.21 -7.18 6.49
C LYS A 112 1.45 -8.29 5.73
N HIS A 113 1.01 -9.36 6.38
CA HIS A 113 0.30 -10.47 5.70
C HIS A 113 -1.11 -10.10 5.19
N ALA A 114 -1.65 -8.93 5.56
CA ALA A 114 -2.97 -8.48 5.08
C ALA A 114 -2.99 -8.19 3.58
N VAL A 115 -1.83 -7.96 2.95
CA VAL A 115 -1.72 -7.80 1.49
C VAL A 115 -2.18 -9.03 0.71
N ASN A 116 -2.26 -10.21 1.34
CA ASN A 116 -2.77 -11.41 0.67
C ASN A 116 -4.27 -11.35 0.37
N ILE A 117 -4.99 -10.31 0.81
CA ILE A 117 -6.39 -10.09 0.40
C ILE A 117 -6.54 -9.49 -1.00
N LEU A 118 -5.46 -8.97 -1.62
CA LEU A 118 -5.53 -8.30 -2.92
C LEU A 118 -6.30 -9.09 -3.99
N PRO A 119 -6.15 -10.43 -4.13
CA PRO A 119 -6.91 -11.21 -5.11
C PRO A 119 -8.43 -11.19 -4.90
N ALA A 120 -8.88 -10.99 -3.66
CA ALA A 120 -10.28 -10.93 -3.28
C ALA A 120 -10.90 -9.54 -3.47
N LEU A 121 -10.08 -8.50 -3.65
CA LEU A 121 -10.57 -7.13 -3.77
C LEU A 121 -11.16 -6.85 -5.15
N LYS A 122 -12.33 -6.20 -5.15
CA LYS A 122 -12.89 -5.53 -6.32
C LYS A 122 -12.88 -4.03 -6.09
N THR A 123 -12.05 -3.35 -6.86
CA THR A 123 -11.97 -1.90 -6.91
C THR A 123 -12.65 -1.38 -8.18
N LYS A 124 -13.24 -0.18 -8.08
CA LYS A 124 -13.71 0.59 -9.21
C LYS A 124 -13.64 2.07 -8.83
N GLY A 125 -13.32 2.94 -9.78
CA GLY A 125 -13.36 4.38 -9.58
C GLY A 125 -12.02 4.99 -9.11
N GLU A 126 -12.11 6.22 -8.63
CA GLU A 126 -11.00 7.00 -8.11
C GLU A 126 -10.66 6.59 -6.68
N MET A 127 -9.38 6.60 -6.33
CA MET A 127 -8.90 6.29 -4.99
C MET A 127 -8.02 7.42 -4.47
N ASP A 128 -8.28 7.91 -3.27
CA ASP A 128 -7.44 8.94 -2.66
C ASP A 128 -6.12 8.35 -2.21
N MET A 129 -6.11 7.16 -1.59
CA MET A 129 -4.88 6.60 -1.06
C MET A 129 -4.86 5.07 -1.14
N PHE A 130 -3.81 4.52 -1.73
CA PHE A 130 -3.52 3.10 -1.75
C PHE A 130 -2.12 2.86 -1.17
N VAL A 131 -2.05 2.17 -0.04
CA VAL A 131 -0.80 1.85 0.64
C VAL A 131 -0.67 0.35 0.84
N LEU A 132 0.45 -0.20 0.36
CA LEU A 132 0.91 -1.54 0.75
C LEU A 132 2.21 -1.40 1.52
N ASP A 133 2.24 -1.92 2.75
CA ASP A 133 3.38 -1.83 3.66
C ASP A 133 3.81 -3.23 4.09
N VAL A 134 4.90 -3.72 3.49
CA VAL A 134 5.35 -5.10 3.63
C VAL A 134 6.84 -5.10 3.90
N LYS A 135 7.24 -5.69 5.03
CA LYS A 135 8.66 -5.69 5.43
C LYS A 135 9.46 -6.74 4.65
N ASN A 136 8.92 -7.95 4.52
CA ASN A 136 9.64 -9.12 4.01
C ASN A 136 8.83 -9.84 2.92
N GLU A 137 9.53 -10.53 2.01
CA GLU A 137 8.92 -11.24 0.87
C GLU A 137 7.96 -12.37 1.30
N ASP A 138 8.23 -13.02 2.43
CA ASP A 138 7.36 -14.08 2.95
C ASP A 138 5.91 -13.62 3.12
N GLN A 139 5.70 -12.34 3.43
CA GLN A 139 4.38 -11.73 3.63
C GLN A 139 3.56 -11.59 2.33
N ILE A 140 4.20 -11.65 1.16
CA ILE A 140 3.56 -11.50 -0.16
C ILE A 140 3.67 -12.73 -1.05
N SER A 141 4.37 -13.78 -0.61
CA SER A 141 4.62 -14.97 -1.42
C SER A 141 3.33 -15.67 -1.91
N GLU A 142 2.23 -15.61 -1.16
CA GLU A 142 0.94 -16.18 -1.58
C GLU A 142 0.30 -15.37 -2.71
N VAL A 143 0.17 -14.06 -2.54
CA VAL A 143 -0.40 -13.18 -3.58
C VAL A 143 0.47 -13.10 -4.83
N LEU A 144 1.80 -13.25 -4.71
CA LEU A 144 2.70 -13.36 -5.86
C LEU A 144 2.44 -14.63 -6.68
N ALA A 145 2.29 -15.78 -5.98
CA ALA A 145 2.04 -17.08 -6.60
C ALA A 145 0.64 -17.20 -7.21
N GLU A 146 -0.33 -16.42 -6.72
CA GLU A 146 -1.70 -16.46 -7.21
C GLU A 146 -1.88 -15.72 -8.55
N GLU A 147 -2.61 -16.34 -9.48
CA GLU A 147 -3.09 -15.68 -10.69
C GLU A 147 -4.42 -14.98 -10.41
N TYR A 148 -4.42 -13.65 -10.54
CA TYR A 148 -5.62 -12.84 -10.47
C TYR A 148 -5.55 -11.69 -11.47
N LYS A 149 -6.69 -11.05 -11.74
CA LYS A 149 -6.78 -9.97 -12.74
C LYS A 149 -6.06 -8.68 -12.33
N GLY A 150 -5.33 -8.68 -11.22
CA GLY A 150 -4.75 -7.47 -10.65
C GLY A 150 -5.81 -6.51 -10.13
N ILE A 151 -5.35 -5.46 -9.45
CA ILE A 151 -6.19 -4.35 -8.99
C ILE A 151 -6.05 -3.19 -9.97
N SER A 152 -7.15 -2.50 -10.26
CA SER A 152 -7.14 -1.35 -11.17
C SER A 152 -7.79 -0.12 -10.55
N PHE A 153 -7.32 1.05 -10.95
CA PHE A 153 -7.83 2.35 -10.52
C PHE A 153 -8.32 3.16 -11.73
N GLY A 154 -9.33 4.00 -11.53
CA GLY A 154 -9.75 5.02 -12.50
C GLY A 154 -8.92 6.31 -12.40
N GLY A 155 -8.35 6.56 -11.23
CA GLY A 155 -7.46 7.65 -10.87
C GLY A 155 -6.97 7.41 -9.45
N ILE A 156 -5.79 7.91 -9.09
CA ILE A 156 -5.25 7.74 -7.74
C ILE A 156 -4.50 8.99 -7.26
N LYS A 157 -4.80 9.51 -6.07
CA LYS A 157 -3.99 10.62 -5.53
C LYS A 157 -2.66 10.08 -4.99
N ASP A 158 -2.68 9.23 -3.97
CA ASP A 158 -1.47 8.67 -3.35
C ASP A 158 -1.33 7.17 -3.60
N PHE A 159 -0.38 6.78 -4.45
CA PHE A 159 0.04 5.40 -4.66
C PHE A 159 1.36 5.13 -3.94
N ILE A 160 1.34 4.30 -2.89
CA ILE A 160 2.49 4.09 -2.01
C ILE A 160 2.76 2.59 -1.80
N LEU A 161 3.94 2.14 -2.19
CA LEU A 161 4.43 0.78 -1.90
C LEU A 161 5.71 0.86 -1.06
N LEU A 162 5.70 0.21 0.10
CA LEU A 162 6.81 0.18 1.05
C LEU A 162 7.36 -1.25 1.21
N GLY A 163 8.69 -1.36 1.23
CA GLY A 163 9.45 -2.59 1.38
C GLY A 163 9.16 -3.60 0.26
N SER A 164 8.98 -4.87 0.61
CA SER A 164 8.71 -5.95 -0.36
C SER A 164 7.43 -5.73 -1.16
N ALA A 165 6.52 -4.83 -0.76
CA ALA A 165 5.31 -4.53 -1.51
C ALA A 165 5.60 -4.03 -2.93
N VAL A 166 6.80 -3.46 -3.17
CA VAL A 166 7.22 -3.04 -4.51
C VAL A 166 7.21 -4.21 -5.49
N ASN A 167 7.55 -5.43 -5.06
CA ASN A 167 7.45 -6.66 -5.88
C ASN A 167 6.02 -6.99 -6.38
N LEU A 168 4.98 -6.38 -5.80
CA LEU A 168 3.61 -6.53 -6.27
C LEU A 168 3.25 -5.60 -7.41
N LEU A 169 4.13 -4.69 -7.80
CA LEU A 169 3.84 -3.71 -8.83
C LEU A 169 3.36 -4.34 -10.16
N PRO A 170 3.93 -5.46 -10.67
CA PRO A 170 3.41 -6.12 -11.87
C PRO A 170 1.98 -6.67 -11.75
N LYS A 171 1.48 -6.84 -10.52
CA LYS A 171 0.11 -7.28 -10.22
C LYS A 171 -0.87 -6.10 -10.06
N ILE A 172 -0.37 -4.86 -10.04
CA ILE A 172 -1.17 -3.65 -9.92
C ILE A 172 -1.29 -3.01 -11.31
N ARG A 173 -2.52 -2.75 -11.75
CA ARG A 173 -2.84 -2.24 -13.08
C ARG A 173 -3.25 -0.78 -13.02
N ILE A 174 -2.25 0.10 -13.06
CA ILE A 174 -2.44 1.53 -13.35
C ILE A 174 -2.50 1.66 -14.87
N LYS A 175 -3.61 2.17 -15.41
CA LYS A 175 -3.75 2.38 -16.86
C LYS A 175 -2.93 3.60 -17.29
N GLU A 176 -2.59 3.67 -18.58
CA GLU A 176 -1.78 4.78 -19.12
C GLU A 176 -2.45 6.16 -18.98
N ASP A 177 -3.77 6.21 -19.00
CA ASP A 177 -4.60 7.40 -18.82
C ASP A 177 -4.99 7.66 -17.36
N CYS A 178 -4.58 6.78 -16.42
CA CYS A 178 -4.84 6.94 -15.00
C CYS A 178 -4.01 8.09 -14.44
N GLU A 179 -4.68 9.13 -13.95
CA GLU A 179 -4.02 10.25 -13.26
C GLU A 179 -3.49 9.77 -11.91
N VAL A 180 -2.21 10.08 -11.64
CA VAL A 180 -1.52 9.76 -10.38
C VAL A 180 -0.92 11.02 -9.78
N GLU A 181 -1.42 11.50 -8.65
CA GLU A 181 -0.87 12.71 -8.03
C GLU A 181 0.52 12.46 -7.42
N LYS A 182 0.68 11.36 -6.70
CA LYS A 182 1.93 10.91 -6.06
C LYS A 182 2.14 9.42 -6.28
N TYR A 183 3.29 9.09 -6.85
CA TYR A 183 3.76 7.72 -7.07
C TYR A 183 5.02 7.48 -6.22
N SER A 184 4.89 6.74 -5.13
CA SER A 184 5.94 6.56 -4.12
C SER A 184 6.32 5.10 -3.92
N LEU A 185 7.58 4.77 -4.23
CA LEU A 185 8.15 3.44 -3.98
C LEU A 185 9.35 3.54 -3.04
N VAL A 186 9.39 2.69 -2.02
CA VAL A 186 10.49 2.64 -1.05
C VAL A 186 10.91 1.19 -0.84
N ALA A 187 12.18 0.87 -1.11
CA ALA A 187 12.71 -0.48 -0.95
C ALA A 187 14.15 -0.45 -0.42
N GLU A 188 14.34 -0.83 0.84
CA GLU A 188 15.63 -0.77 1.55
C GLU A 188 16.59 -1.91 1.17
N ASP A 189 16.08 -3.00 0.57
CA ASP A 189 16.87 -4.17 0.16
C ASP A 189 16.58 -4.55 -1.31
N GLU A 190 17.58 -5.02 -2.05
CA GLU A 190 17.47 -5.45 -3.44
C GLU A 190 16.39 -6.53 -3.66
N ARG A 191 16.23 -7.45 -2.70
CA ARG A 191 15.19 -8.51 -2.74
C ARG A 191 13.79 -7.93 -2.77
N GLN A 192 13.59 -6.72 -2.28
CA GLN A 192 12.28 -6.06 -2.26
C GLN A 192 11.84 -5.54 -3.64
N VAL A 193 12.74 -5.55 -4.64
CA VAL A 193 12.45 -5.14 -6.02
C VAL A 193 12.73 -6.22 -7.07
N SER A 194 13.29 -7.37 -6.69
CA SER A 194 13.71 -8.44 -7.58
C SER A 194 12.63 -8.87 -8.59
N ASN A 195 11.39 -9.09 -8.14
CA ASN A 195 10.30 -9.54 -9.02
C ASN A 195 9.94 -8.49 -10.08
N VAL A 196 10.06 -7.22 -9.73
CA VAL A 196 9.83 -6.11 -10.67
C VAL A 196 10.96 -6.03 -11.68
N LEU A 197 12.20 -6.18 -11.22
CA LEU A 197 13.39 -6.08 -12.07
C LEU A 197 13.52 -7.22 -13.08
N GLU A 198 12.91 -8.38 -12.81
CA GLU A 198 12.77 -9.49 -13.77
C GLU A 198 11.84 -9.16 -14.96
N LYS A 199 11.06 -8.08 -14.88
CA LYS A 199 10.18 -7.68 -15.98
C LYS A 199 10.96 -7.01 -17.11
N GLU A 200 10.38 -7.06 -18.30
CA GLU A 200 10.87 -6.30 -19.45
C GLU A 200 10.82 -4.80 -19.15
N ASP A 201 11.77 -4.06 -19.72
CA ASP A 201 11.81 -2.60 -19.57
C ASP A 201 10.52 -1.99 -20.11
N ARG A 202 10.02 -0.96 -19.42
CA ARG A 202 8.78 -0.25 -19.80
C ARG A 202 7.56 -1.18 -19.94
N SER A 203 7.55 -2.33 -19.27
CA SER A 203 6.39 -3.24 -19.27
C SER A 203 5.28 -2.79 -18.31
N ILE A 204 5.63 -2.05 -17.25
CA ILE A 204 4.70 -1.65 -16.18
C ILE A 204 4.26 -0.21 -16.40
N SER A 205 2.98 0.05 -16.62
CA SER A 205 2.49 1.43 -16.76
C SER A 205 2.45 2.14 -15.41
N ALA A 206 2.99 3.37 -15.36
CA ALA A 206 2.92 4.24 -14.19
C ALA A 206 1.70 5.19 -14.19
N GLY A 207 0.96 5.24 -15.30
CA GLY A 207 -0.08 6.26 -15.54
C GLY A 207 0.50 7.65 -15.82
N ARG A 208 -0.33 8.68 -15.63
CA ARG A 208 0.04 10.10 -15.73
C ARG A 208 0.45 10.63 -14.36
N VAL A 209 1.74 10.58 -14.07
CA VAL A 209 2.30 10.91 -12.76
C VAL A 209 2.65 12.39 -12.65
N LYS A 210 2.12 13.09 -11.63
CA LYS A 210 2.54 14.45 -11.28
C LYS A 210 3.80 14.49 -10.43
N LYS A 211 3.87 13.68 -9.36
CA LYS A 211 5.01 13.61 -8.43
C LYS A 211 5.50 12.17 -8.29
N MET A 212 6.76 11.92 -8.64
CA MET A 212 7.37 10.59 -8.50
C MET A 212 8.45 10.61 -7.42
N GLN A 213 8.41 9.64 -6.51
CA GLN A 213 9.38 9.45 -5.44
C GLN A 213 9.84 7.99 -5.40
N LEU A 214 11.09 7.74 -5.76
CA LEU A 214 11.71 6.42 -5.70
C LEU A 214 12.89 6.49 -4.74
N LEU A 215 12.84 5.72 -3.65
CA LEU A 215 13.85 5.72 -2.60
C LEU A 215 14.57 4.36 -2.50
N PHE A 216 15.87 4.42 -2.22
CA PHE A 216 16.75 3.25 -2.05
C PHE A 216 16.75 2.37 -3.32
N TYR A 217 16.66 1.03 -3.19
CA TYR A 217 16.62 0.10 -4.33
C TYR A 217 15.42 0.30 -5.26
N ALA A 218 14.36 0.99 -4.80
CA ALA A 218 13.21 1.31 -5.66
C ALA A 218 13.57 2.23 -6.83
N VAL A 219 14.70 2.93 -6.78
CA VAL A 219 15.19 3.72 -7.92
C VAL A 219 15.42 2.84 -9.15
N CYS A 220 15.89 1.59 -8.98
CA CYS A 220 16.10 0.66 -10.10
C CYS A 220 14.81 0.29 -10.82
N VAL A 221 13.65 0.39 -10.15
CA VAL A 221 12.35 0.07 -10.76
C VAL A 221 12.00 1.04 -11.89
N ILE A 222 12.59 2.23 -11.95
CA ILE A 222 12.30 3.22 -13.00
C ILE A 222 12.54 2.68 -14.41
N THR A 223 13.48 1.75 -14.60
CA THR A 223 13.77 1.12 -15.91
C THR A 223 12.59 0.27 -16.40
N LYS A 224 11.79 -0.26 -15.46
CA LYS A 224 10.65 -1.13 -15.70
C LYS A 224 9.34 -0.36 -15.89
N LEU A 225 9.33 0.91 -15.48
CA LEU A 225 8.18 1.79 -15.63
C LEU A 225 8.07 2.32 -17.07
N ARG A 226 6.84 2.32 -17.57
CA ARG A 226 6.43 3.02 -18.78
C ARG A 226 5.80 4.34 -18.36
N ILE A 227 6.56 5.41 -18.54
CA ILE A 227 6.13 6.79 -18.38
C ILE A 227 5.97 7.36 -19.79
N HIS A 228 4.76 7.83 -20.13
CA HIS A 228 4.51 8.36 -21.47
C HIS A 228 5.30 9.65 -21.71
N GLU A 229 5.75 9.88 -22.95
CA GLU A 229 6.50 11.09 -23.34
C GLU A 229 5.71 12.40 -23.14
N ASP A 230 4.39 12.30 -23.14
CA ASP A 230 3.46 13.42 -22.90
C ASP A 230 3.12 13.61 -21.42
N ASN A 231 3.61 12.73 -20.53
CA ASN A 231 3.46 12.93 -19.10
C ASN A 231 4.31 14.12 -18.65
N THR A 232 3.69 15.09 -17.99
CA THR A 232 4.38 16.28 -17.47
C THR A 232 4.46 16.20 -15.96
N MET A 233 5.60 15.74 -15.45
CA MET A 233 5.90 15.69 -14.01
C MET A 233 6.24 17.07 -13.46
N GLU A 234 5.67 17.38 -12.30
CA GLU A 234 6.00 18.56 -11.49
C GLU A 234 7.23 18.31 -10.63
N LYS A 235 7.43 17.06 -10.17
CA LYS A 235 8.52 16.70 -9.26
C LYS A 235 8.96 15.25 -9.46
N ILE A 236 10.26 15.03 -9.51
CA ILE A 236 10.88 13.70 -9.44
C ILE A 236 11.96 13.68 -8.35
N ILE A 237 11.86 12.73 -7.43
CA ILE A 237 12.83 12.48 -6.37
C ILE A 237 13.36 11.07 -6.57
N LEU A 238 14.64 10.94 -6.88
CA LEU A 238 15.36 9.67 -6.93
C LEU A 238 16.47 9.74 -5.89
N SER A 239 16.35 9.01 -4.79
CA SER A 239 17.34 9.05 -3.71
C SER A 239 17.74 7.63 -3.35
N ALA A 240 19.00 7.29 -3.59
CA ALA A 240 19.56 6.03 -3.12
C ALA A 240 21.05 6.21 -2.81
N ASP A 241 21.62 5.27 -2.09
CA ASP A 241 23.06 5.23 -1.84
C ASP A 241 23.79 4.60 -3.02
N GLU A 242 25.12 4.76 -3.11
CA GLU A 242 25.90 4.27 -4.25
C GLU A 242 25.72 2.76 -4.53
N LEU A 243 25.52 1.97 -3.48
CA LEU A 243 25.27 0.52 -3.56
C LEU A 243 23.94 0.18 -4.25
N CYS A 244 22.94 1.06 -4.14
CA CYS A 244 21.62 0.87 -4.72
C CYS A 244 21.59 1.19 -6.23
N PHE A 245 22.66 1.77 -6.78
CA PHE A 245 22.69 2.23 -8.18
C PHE A 245 23.26 1.21 -9.17
N SER A 246 23.72 0.04 -8.75
CA SER A 246 24.36 -0.92 -9.67
C SER A 246 23.51 -1.17 -10.92
N GLY A 247 22.23 -1.53 -10.73
CA GLY A 247 21.31 -1.80 -11.83
C GLY A 247 21.04 -0.59 -12.74
N ILE A 248 20.94 0.62 -12.20
CA ILE A 248 20.67 1.82 -13.03
C ILE A 248 21.95 2.39 -13.67
N LEU A 249 23.14 2.09 -13.16
CA LEU A 249 24.40 2.60 -13.71
C LEU A 249 24.89 1.78 -14.90
N GLU A 250 24.48 0.52 -15.00
CA GLU A 250 24.69 -0.35 -16.16
C GLU A 250 23.94 0.14 -17.40
N GLU A 251 22.90 0.94 -17.21
CA GLU A 251 22.12 1.54 -18.29
C GLU A 251 22.93 2.49 -19.17
N GLY A 252 22.54 2.58 -20.44
CA GLY A 252 23.05 3.59 -21.35
C GLY A 252 22.74 5.01 -20.88
N ASP A 253 23.57 5.98 -21.27
CA ASP A 253 23.21 7.38 -21.04
C ASP A 253 21.95 7.74 -21.85
N SER A 254 21.01 8.44 -21.21
CA SER A 254 19.69 8.76 -21.78
C SER A 254 18.90 7.53 -22.30
N SER A 255 19.04 6.34 -21.69
CA SER A 255 18.24 5.16 -22.06
C SER A 255 16.87 5.12 -21.37
N ILE A 256 16.72 5.77 -20.23
CA ILE A 256 15.52 5.69 -19.38
C ILE A 256 14.60 6.87 -19.70
N GLU A 257 13.48 6.61 -20.36
CA GLU A 257 12.49 7.63 -20.70
C GLU A 257 11.66 8.02 -19.47
N VAL A 258 11.63 9.32 -19.14
CA VAL A 258 10.82 9.85 -18.04
C VAL A 258 9.94 11.03 -18.46
N GLY A 259 9.76 11.26 -19.77
CA GLY A 259 8.82 12.23 -20.32
C GLY A 259 9.22 13.68 -20.07
N ARG A 260 8.27 14.54 -19.69
CA ARG A 260 8.49 15.98 -19.48
C ARG A 260 8.58 16.30 -17.99
N ILE A 261 9.52 17.15 -17.60
CA ILE A 261 9.72 17.54 -16.20
C ILE A 261 9.80 19.06 -16.06
N ARG A 262 9.08 19.62 -15.08
CA ARG A 262 9.23 21.01 -14.65
C ARG A 262 10.49 21.15 -13.79
N LEU A 263 11.39 22.07 -14.16
CA LEU A 263 12.75 22.18 -13.61
C LEU A 263 12.80 22.50 -12.09
N CYS A 264 11.70 22.86 -11.44
CA CYS A 264 11.72 23.45 -10.09
C CYS A 264 11.93 22.48 -8.91
N ASN A 265 11.96 21.14 -9.09
CA ASN A 265 11.96 20.22 -7.95
C ASN A 265 12.67 18.86 -8.15
N CYS A 266 13.61 18.72 -9.09
CA CYS A 266 14.32 17.46 -9.32
C CYS A 266 15.42 17.22 -8.28
N CYS A 267 15.25 16.25 -7.38
CA CYS A 267 16.32 15.75 -6.53
C CYS A 267 16.80 14.40 -7.09
N VAL A 268 17.76 14.44 -8.02
CA VAL A 268 18.30 13.26 -8.71
C VAL A 268 19.84 13.33 -8.71
N PRO A 269 20.55 12.35 -8.14
CA PRO A 269 22.00 12.25 -8.19
C PRO A 269 22.54 12.33 -9.61
N GLU A 270 23.63 13.07 -9.83
CA GLU A 270 24.20 13.35 -11.16
C GLU A 270 24.46 12.06 -11.98
N LYS A 271 24.97 11.02 -11.32
CA LYS A 271 25.25 9.72 -11.94
C LYS A 271 24.00 9.04 -12.52
N ILE A 272 22.84 9.26 -11.92
CA ILE A 272 21.53 8.78 -12.44
C ILE A 272 20.98 9.76 -13.45
N ARG A 273 21.12 11.08 -13.20
CA ARG A 273 20.57 12.11 -14.07
C ARG A 273 21.00 11.95 -15.52
N ARG A 274 22.25 11.52 -15.78
CA ARG A 274 22.76 11.21 -17.13
C ARG A 274 22.09 10.00 -17.80
N LYS A 275 21.51 9.09 -17.03
CA LYS A 275 20.80 7.89 -17.52
C LYS A 275 19.38 8.20 -17.97
N LEU A 276 18.79 9.28 -17.44
CA LEU A 276 17.44 9.72 -17.77
C LEU A 276 17.39 10.52 -19.07
N ARG A 277 16.38 10.24 -19.89
CA ARG A 277 15.94 11.01 -21.04
C ARG A 277 14.65 11.74 -20.68
N TYR A 278 14.70 13.06 -20.73
CA TYR A 278 13.56 13.91 -20.41
C TYR A 278 13.61 15.23 -21.18
N THR A 279 12.43 15.82 -21.34
CA THR A 279 12.28 17.19 -21.85
C THR A 279 12.00 18.12 -20.69
N LEU A 280 12.78 19.20 -20.57
CA LEU A 280 12.48 20.27 -19.62
C LEU A 280 11.37 21.16 -20.18
N VAL A 281 10.39 21.45 -19.33
CA VAL A 281 9.35 22.45 -19.62
C VAL A 281 9.48 23.57 -18.61
N ASP A 282 9.52 24.81 -19.10
CA ASP A 282 9.55 26.00 -18.27
C ASP A 282 8.29 26.04 -17.40
N GLY A 283 8.48 25.97 -16.09
CA GLY A 283 7.44 26.20 -15.10
C GLY A 283 7.63 27.59 -14.51
N GLU A 284 6.55 28.38 -14.45
CA GLU A 284 6.52 29.60 -13.63
C GLU A 284 7.05 29.28 -12.22
N ALA A 285 8.07 30.03 -11.79
CA ALA A 285 8.75 29.82 -10.53
C ALA A 285 7.81 30.13 -9.36
N SER A 286 7.21 29.10 -8.76
CA SER A 286 6.68 29.20 -7.41
C SER A 286 7.80 28.86 -6.44
N GLU A 287 8.53 29.88 -5.98
CA GLU A 287 9.42 29.77 -4.83
C GLU A 287 8.63 29.28 -3.62
N VAL A 288 8.94 28.09 -3.11
CA VAL A 288 8.57 27.67 -1.77
C VAL A 288 9.85 27.24 -1.07
N LEU A 289 10.32 28.10 -0.17
CA LEU A 289 11.45 27.86 0.71
C LEU A 289 11.14 26.63 1.58
N TYR A 290 11.95 25.58 1.49
CA TYR A 290 11.89 24.47 2.45
C TYR A 290 12.45 24.96 3.79
N GLY A 291 11.59 25.03 4.81
CA GLY A 291 12.01 24.97 6.20
C GLY A 291 12.44 23.54 6.53
N GLU A 292 13.60 23.41 7.13
CA GLU A 292 14.15 22.17 7.68
C GLU A 292 13.18 21.56 8.70
N GLY A 293 13.02 20.23 8.64
CA GLY A 293 12.17 19.49 9.57
C GLY A 293 12.29 17.99 9.35
N ASN A 294 13.41 17.41 9.76
CA ASN A 294 13.49 15.98 10.03
C ASN A 294 12.58 15.65 11.23
N GLU A 295 11.45 14.99 11.00
CA GLU A 295 10.77 14.21 12.04
C GLU A 295 10.94 12.74 11.70
N VAL A 296 11.97 12.16 12.30
CA VAL A 296 12.08 10.73 12.55
C VAL A 296 10.95 10.36 13.53
N LEU A 297 10.03 9.52 13.10
CA LEU A 297 9.07 8.88 14.00
C LEU A 297 9.83 7.85 14.86
N GLU A 298 10.37 8.29 16.00
CA GLU A 298 10.74 7.39 17.09
C GLU A 298 9.46 6.86 17.75
N GLU A 299 9.15 5.58 17.52
CA GLU A 299 8.19 4.85 18.33
C GLU A 299 8.72 4.72 19.77
N ARG A 300 8.11 5.49 20.68
CA ARG A 300 8.24 5.30 22.13
C ARG A 300 7.57 3.99 22.54
N SER A 301 8.36 2.95 22.76
CA SER A 301 7.95 1.79 23.55
C SER A 301 8.07 2.13 25.04
N SER A 302 6.95 2.49 25.65
CA SER A 302 6.81 2.56 27.11
C SER A 302 6.73 1.15 27.69
N SER A 303 7.69 0.78 28.53
CA SER A 303 7.55 -0.30 29.52
C SER A 303 8.45 -0.01 30.72
N GLN A 304 7.86 0.67 31.71
CA GLN A 304 8.36 0.70 33.08
C GLN A 304 8.46 -0.72 33.62
N ARG A 305 9.58 -1.06 34.26
CA ARG A 305 9.56 -1.81 35.53
C ARG A 305 10.80 -1.46 36.35
N ARG A 306 10.51 -0.74 37.43
CA ARG A 306 11.33 -0.65 38.65
C ARG A 306 11.79 -2.06 39.05
N ASN A 307 13.02 -2.16 39.53
CA ASN A 307 13.33 -2.90 40.75
C ASN A 307 14.56 -2.25 41.40
N HIS A 308 14.29 -1.55 42.50
CA HIS A 308 15.25 -1.42 43.59
C HIS A 308 15.48 -2.80 44.19
N LEU A 309 16.70 -3.07 44.63
CA LEU A 309 17.03 -3.72 45.90
C LEU A 309 18.54 -3.61 46.11
N ASP A 310 18.89 -2.94 47.21
CA ASP A 310 20.10 -2.98 48.05
C ASP A 310 21.48 -3.18 47.42
#